data_AF-A0A923JVG3-F1
#
_entry.id   AF-A0A923JVG3-F1
#
_cell.length_a   1.000
_cell.length_b   1.000
_cell.length_c   1.000
_cell.angle_alpha   90.00
_cell.angle_beta   90.00
_cell.angle_gamma   90.00
#
_symmetry.space_group_name_H-M   'P 1'
#
loop_
_entity.id
_entity.type
_entity.pdbx_description
1 polymer ?
#
loop_
_entity_poly.entity_id
_entity_poly.type
_entity_poly.pdbx_seq_one_letter_code
_entity_poly.pdbx_strand_id
1 'polypeptide(L)'
;MQLRGQKLQKFLEQCLLDDINLKLSEGARFRYSQKAFAARAGVSRQTIRAHQEFIDELLLVHNLNRRVLDKNARVSSLQKLVDKMGLELALATRRYESMRAQYLMIFEVLVEESFDVSKLAPVAVKKKSLPSSADKCPVCGC
;
A
#
# COMPACT_ATOMS: atom_id res chain seq x y z
N MET A 1 10.59 32.17 -30.36
CA MET A 1 10.75 32.42 -28.90
C MET A 1 11.57 31.28 -28.29
N GLN A 2 12.90 31.38 -28.08
CA GLN A 2 13.67 30.40 -27.24
C GLN A 2 15.18 30.69 -27.01
N LEU A 3 15.66 31.93 -27.19
CA LEU A 3 17.12 32.21 -27.19
C LEU A 3 17.75 32.53 -25.81
N ARG A 4 16.97 32.65 -24.73
CA ARG A 4 17.52 33.00 -23.39
C ARG A 4 18.06 31.80 -22.60
N GLY A 5 17.51 30.60 -22.76
CA GLY A 5 17.92 29.42 -21.99
C GLY A 5 19.23 28.78 -22.46
N GLN A 6 19.51 28.80 -23.76
CA GLN A 6 20.67 28.11 -24.34
C GLN A 6 22.02 28.71 -23.91
N LYS A 7 22.12 30.04 -23.77
CA LYS A 7 23.36 30.67 -23.30
C LYS A 7 23.71 30.24 -21.87
N LEU A 8 22.69 30.15 -21.01
CA LEU A 8 22.88 29.70 -19.63
C LEU A 8 23.23 28.21 -19.59
N GLN A 9 22.58 27.37 -20.38
CA GLN A 9 22.90 25.94 -20.45
C GLN A 9 24.34 25.69 -20.87
N LYS A 10 24.81 26.33 -21.96
CA LYS A 10 26.21 26.24 -22.41
C LYS A 10 27.20 26.72 -21.35
N PHE A 11 26.87 27.81 -20.66
CA PHE A 11 27.69 28.30 -19.55
C PHE A 11 27.77 27.30 -18.39
N LEU A 12 26.63 26.74 -17.97
CA LEU A 12 26.58 25.74 -16.91
C LEU A 12 27.32 24.45 -17.29
N GLU A 13 27.20 24.01 -18.54
CA GLU A 13 27.95 22.89 -19.10
C GLU A 13 29.46 23.13 -18.98
N GLN A 14 29.93 24.28 -19.45
CA GLN A 14 31.35 24.61 -19.41
C GLN A 14 31.87 24.70 -17.97
N CYS A 15 31.14 25.35 -17.06
CA CYS A 15 31.51 25.38 -15.65
C CYS A 15 31.57 23.99 -15.01
N LEU A 16 30.69 23.07 -15.42
CA LEU A 16 30.67 21.71 -14.91
C LEU A 16 31.88 20.92 -15.42
N LEU A 17 32.18 21.02 -16.72
CA LEU A 17 33.35 20.40 -17.34
C LEU A 17 34.66 20.90 -16.73
N ASP A 18 34.77 22.21 -16.48
CA ASP A 18 35.96 22.81 -15.85
C ASP A 18 36.16 22.27 -14.43
N ASP A 19 35.09 22.11 -13.65
CA ASP A 19 35.15 21.54 -12.30
C ASP A 19 35.53 20.05 -12.32
N ILE A 20 34.99 19.29 -13.27
CA ILE A 20 35.35 17.88 -13.48
C ILE A 20 36.84 17.76 -13.84
N ASN A 21 37.29 18.51 -14.84
CA ASN A 21 38.67 18.46 -15.32
C ASN A 21 39.67 18.88 -14.24
N LEU A 22 39.35 19.92 -13.46
CA LEU A 22 40.16 20.36 -12.33
C LEU A 22 40.27 19.26 -11.27
N LYS A 23 39.16 18.60 -10.92
CA LYS A 23 39.18 17.53 -9.91
C LYS A 23 39.94 16.30 -10.39
N LEU A 24 39.82 15.96 -11.67
CA LEU A 24 40.57 14.88 -12.28
C LEU A 24 42.07 15.18 -12.35
N SER A 25 42.47 16.42 -12.66
CA SER A 25 43.88 16.81 -12.69
C SER A 25 44.52 16.83 -11.29
N GLU A 26 43.72 17.10 -10.25
CA GLU A 26 44.12 16.96 -8.84
C GLU A 26 44.19 15.48 -8.38
N GLY A 27 43.85 14.51 -9.23
CA GLY A 27 43.77 13.08 -8.87
C GLY A 27 42.62 12.75 -7.90
N ALA A 28 41.69 13.68 -7.70
CA ALA A 28 40.57 13.53 -6.80
C ALA A 28 39.33 12.96 -7.52
N ARG A 29 38.55 12.16 -6.80
CA ARG A 29 37.23 11.73 -7.31
C ARG A 29 36.28 12.93 -7.33
N PHE A 30 35.80 13.29 -8.52
CA PHE A 30 34.77 14.32 -8.67
C PHE A 30 33.49 13.91 -7.93
N ARG A 31 32.91 14.84 -7.16
CA ARG A 31 31.65 14.64 -6.46
C ARG A 31 30.74 15.84 -6.65
N TYR A 32 29.67 15.64 -7.40
CA TYR A 32 28.69 16.68 -7.64
C TYR A 32 27.94 17.09 -6.37
N SER A 33 27.83 18.39 -6.13
CA SER A 33 27.01 19.01 -5.10
C SER A 33 26.34 20.25 -5.65
N GLN A 34 25.00 20.29 -5.63
CA GLN A 34 24.22 21.42 -6.15
C GLN A 34 24.61 22.74 -5.47
N LYS A 35 24.92 22.72 -4.17
CA LYS A 35 25.35 23.90 -3.40
C LYS A 35 26.70 24.41 -3.89
N ALA A 36 27.68 23.52 -4.06
CA ALA A 36 29.03 23.89 -4.49
C ALA A 36 29.03 24.36 -5.95
N PHE A 37 28.27 23.66 -6.80
CA PHE A 37 28.13 24.01 -8.20
C PHE A 37 27.46 25.37 -8.41
N ALA A 38 26.37 25.66 -7.69
CA ALA A 38 25.71 26.97 -7.74
C ALA A 38 26.66 28.12 -7.33
N ALA A 39 27.45 27.91 -6.27
CA ALA A 39 28.44 28.89 -5.82
C ALA A 39 29.53 29.13 -6.87
N ARG A 40 30.04 28.06 -7.50
CA ARG A 40 31.08 28.15 -8.54
C ARG A 40 30.57 28.83 -9.82
N ALA A 41 29.38 28.46 -10.26
CA ALA A 41 28.75 29.05 -11.45
C ALA A 41 28.20 30.48 -11.20
N GLY A 42 28.26 31.00 -9.96
CA GLY A 42 27.78 32.34 -9.63
C GLY A 42 26.26 32.50 -9.77
N VAL A 43 25.48 31.42 -9.64
CA VAL A 43 24.03 31.43 -9.81
C VAL A 43 23.29 30.96 -8.56
N SER A 44 22.01 31.29 -8.46
CA SER A 44 21.19 30.83 -7.35
C SER A 44 20.96 29.30 -7.42
N ARG A 45 20.75 28.67 -6.26
CA ARG A 45 20.36 27.25 -6.23
C ARG A 45 19.03 26.99 -6.93
N GLN A 46 18.12 27.97 -6.96
CA GLN A 46 16.84 27.87 -7.65
C GLN A 46 17.04 27.82 -9.17
N THR A 47 18.00 28.59 -9.70
CA THR A 47 18.41 28.54 -11.12
C THR A 47 18.92 27.15 -11.49
N ILE A 48 19.77 26.56 -10.65
CA ILE A 48 20.26 25.19 -10.85
C ILE A 48 19.11 24.18 -10.78
N ARG A 49 18.18 24.31 -9.83
CA ARG A 49 16.99 23.43 -9.75
C ARG A 49 16.12 23.51 -11.00
N ALA A 50 15.94 24.69 -11.58
CA ALA A 50 15.17 24.87 -12.81
C ALA A 50 15.83 24.19 -14.03
N HIS A 51 17.14 23.92 -13.98
CA HIS A 51 17.90 23.25 -15.04
C HIS A 51 18.41 21.88 -14.59
N GLN A 52 17.76 21.26 -13.59
CA GLN A 52 18.26 20.03 -12.98
C GLN A 52 18.28 18.87 -13.97
N GLU A 53 17.28 18.75 -14.83
CA GLU A 53 17.20 17.68 -15.85
C GLU A 53 18.40 17.73 -16.79
N PHE A 54 18.69 18.91 -17.35
CA PHE A 54 19.86 19.14 -18.19
C PHE A 54 21.19 18.80 -17.49
N ILE A 55 21.32 19.18 -16.21
CA ILE A 55 22.54 18.90 -15.45
C ILE A 55 22.67 17.39 -15.14
N ASP A 56 21.55 16.72 -14.85
CA ASP A 56 21.54 15.29 -14.59
C ASP A 56 21.91 14.50 -15.86
N GLU A 57 21.44 14.93 -17.04
CA GLU A 57 21.86 14.36 -18.34
C GLU A 57 23.36 14.53 -18.58
N LEU A 58 23.91 15.73 -18.36
CA LEU A 58 25.35 15.97 -18.48
C LEU A 58 26.17 15.09 -17.55
N LEU A 59 25.75 14.98 -16.28
CA LEU A 59 26.42 14.12 -15.31
C LEU A 59 26.40 12.64 -15.73
N LEU A 60 25.28 12.18 -16.32
CA LEU A 60 25.17 10.81 -16.85
C LEU A 60 26.10 10.58 -18.04
N VAL A 61 26.19 11.52 -18.99
CA VAL A 61 27.10 11.43 -20.15
C VAL A 61 28.55 11.26 -19.70
N HIS A 62 28.94 11.90 -18.60
CA HIS A 62 30.29 11.79 -18.04
C HIS A 62 30.46 10.61 -17.06
N ASN A 63 29.48 9.70 -16.94
CA ASN A 63 29.47 8.61 -15.95
C ASN A 63 29.64 9.07 -14.49
N LEU A 64 29.29 10.33 -14.20
CA LEU A 64 29.43 10.94 -12.88
C LEU A 64 28.11 10.78 -12.14
N ASN A 65 27.98 9.69 -11.39
CA ASN A 65 26.81 9.47 -10.57
C ASN A 65 26.69 10.53 -9.46
N ARG A 66 25.64 11.34 -9.53
CA ARG A 66 25.18 12.11 -8.37
C ARG A 66 24.77 11.11 -7.30
N ARG A 67 25.42 11.11 -6.13
CA ARG A 67 24.81 10.53 -4.93
C ARG A 67 23.57 11.36 -4.62
N VAL A 68 22.41 10.94 -5.12
CA VAL A 68 21.12 11.39 -4.62
C VAL A 68 21.05 10.88 -3.19
N LEU A 69 21.49 11.70 -2.25
CA LEU A 69 21.74 11.30 -0.86
C LEU A 69 20.48 10.82 -0.12
N ASP A 70 19.28 10.96 -0.69
CA ASP A 70 18.02 10.63 -0.01
C ASP A 70 17.10 9.64 -0.73
N LYS A 71 17.33 9.31 -2.02
CA LYS A 71 16.39 8.41 -2.72
C LYS A 71 16.43 7.00 -2.13
N ASN A 72 17.62 6.45 -1.89
CA ASN A 72 17.76 5.06 -1.46
C ASN A 72 17.34 4.86 0.01
N ALA A 73 17.64 5.82 0.89
CA ALA A 73 17.25 5.74 2.29
C ALA A 73 15.73 5.85 2.45
N ARG A 74 15.09 6.79 1.74
CA ARG A 74 13.63 6.95 1.78
C ARG A 74 12.92 5.75 1.15
N VAL A 75 13.42 5.24 0.02
CA VAL A 75 12.88 4.02 -0.62
C VAL A 75 13.03 2.81 0.30
N SER A 76 14.19 2.63 0.94
CA SER A 76 14.41 1.54 1.91
C SER A 76 13.47 1.63 3.12
N SER A 77 13.28 2.83 3.67
CA SER A 77 12.35 3.05 4.78
C SER A 77 10.88 2.80 4.38
N LEU A 78 10.49 3.23 3.18
CA LEU A 78 9.15 2.96 2.64
C LEU A 78 8.95 1.47 2.39
N GLN A 79 9.95 0.76 1.85
CA GLN A 79 9.88 -0.69 1.66
C GLN A 79 9.68 -1.42 3.00
N LYS A 80 10.45 -1.06 4.03
CA LYS A 80 10.27 -1.63 5.38
C LYS A 80 8.87 -1.38 5.94
N LEU A 81 8.27 -0.22 5.65
CA LEU A 81 6.91 0.08 6.07
C LEU A 81 5.89 -0.80 5.32
N VAL A 82 6.06 -0.98 4.01
CA VAL A 82 5.23 -1.88 3.19
C VAL A 82 5.29 -3.31 3.72
N ASP A 83 6.49 -3.82 4.00
CA ASP A 83 6.69 -5.17 4.52
C ASP A 83 6.01 -5.35 5.89
N LYS A 84 6.15 -4.33 6.77
CA LYS A 84 5.47 -4.33 8.08
C LYS A 84 3.94 -4.34 7.93
N MET A 85 3.38 -3.48 7.08
CA MET A 85 1.93 -3.44 6.87
C MET A 85 1.41 -4.73 6.24
N GLY A 86 2.18 -5.37 5.36
CA GLY A 86 1.86 -6.69 4.81
C GLY A 86 1.77 -7.78 5.89
N LEU A 87 2.69 -7.79 6.85
CA LEU A 87 2.66 -8.69 7.99
C LEU A 87 1.47 -8.44 8.92
N GLU A 88 1.18 -7.17 9.22
CA GLU A 88 0.02 -6.79 10.04
C GLU A 88 -1.30 -7.20 9.38
N LEU A 89 -1.41 -7.03 8.06
CA LEU A 89 -2.57 -7.46 7.27
C LEU A 89 -2.73 -8.98 7.33
N ALA A 90 -1.66 -9.75 7.10
CA ALA A 90 -1.72 -11.21 7.15
C ALA A 90 -2.16 -11.73 8.53
N LEU A 91 -1.67 -11.11 9.61
CA LEU A 91 -2.10 -11.45 10.98
C LEU A 91 -3.57 -11.11 11.22
N ALA A 92 -4.02 -9.94 10.76
CA ALA A 92 -5.42 -9.52 10.89
C ALA A 92 -6.36 -10.46 10.13
N THR A 93 -6.01 -10.84 8.90
CA THR A 93 -6.78 -11.79 8.09
C THR A 93 -6.90 -13.14 8.79
N ARG A 94 -5.79 -13.68 9.31
CA ARG A 94 -5.82 -14.97 10.04
C ARG A 94 -6.68 -14.91 11.29
N ARG A 95 -6.64 -13.80 12.03
CA ARG A 95 -7.51 -13.59 13.21
C ARG A 95 -8.99 -13.53 12.82
N TYR A 96 -9.30 -12.80 11.76
CA TYR A 96 -10.66 -12.71 11.24
C TYR A 96 -11.20 -14.08 10.83
N GLU A 97 -10.43 -14.86 10.07
CA GLU A 97 -10.82 -16.21 9.66
C GLU A 97 -11.03 -17.14 10.85
N SER A 98 -10.15 -17.09 11.85
CA SER A 98 -10.32 -17.85 13.09
C SER A 98 -11.59 -17.46 13.85
N MET A 99 -11.86 -16.16 13.99
CA MET A 99 -13.10 -15.68 14.61
C MET A 99 -14.33 -16.13 13.82
N ARG A 100 -14.30 -16.00 12.49
CA ARG A 100 -15.39 -16.43 11.62
C ARG A 100 -15.70 -17.92 11.79
N ALA A 101 -14.67 -18.77 11.84
CA ALA A 101 -14.84 -20.20 12.09
C ALA A 101 -15.44 -20.48 13.48
N GLN A 102 -14.98 -19.77 14.52
CA GLN A 102 -15.54 -19.89 15.87
C GLN A 102 -17.01 -19.47 15.93
N TYR A 103 -17.37 -18.37 15.27
CA TYR A 103 -18.77 -17.91 15.19
C TYR A 103 -19.66 -18.96 14.53
N LEU A 104 -19.23 -19.56 13.41
CA LEU A 104 -19.98 -20.61 12.73
C LEU A 104 -20.20 -21.82 13.66
N MET A 105 -19.15 -22.28 14.35
CA MET A 105 -19.28 -23.39 15.31
C MET A 105 -20.26 -23.07 16.44
N ILE A 106 -20.23 -21.85 16.99
CA ILE A 106 -21.17 -21.44 18.05
C ILE A 106 -22.61 -21.48 17.51
N PHE A 107 -22.86 -20.99 16.31
CA PHE A 107 -24.19 -21.04 15.70
C PHE A 107 -24.64 -22.47 15.40
N GLU A 108 -23.76 -23.34 14.93
CA GLU A 108 -24.05 -24.75 14.70
C GLU A 108 -24.51 -25.42 16.01
N VAL A 109 -23.74 -25.28 17.10
CA VAL A 109 -24.10 -25.83 18.41
C VAL A 109 -25.42 -25.24 18.93
N LEU A 110 -25.63 -23.93 18.79
CA LEU A 110 -26.89 -23.30 19.21
C LEU A 110 -28.09 -23.85 18.44
N VAL A 111 -27.96 -24.10 17.13
CA VAL A 111 -29.03 -24.69 16.32
C VAL A 111 -29.26 -26.15 16.73
N GLU A 112 -28.21 -26.95 16.89
CA GLU A 112 -28.32 -28.35 17.32
C GLU A 112 -29.00 -28.47 18.69
N GLU A 113 -28.61 -27.64 19.66
CA GLU A 113 -29.17 -27.66 21.02
C GLU A 113 -30.56 -27.02 21.13
N SER A 114 -30.93 -26.11 20.21
CA SER A 114 -32.26 -25.48 20.19
C SER A 114 -33.31 -26.27 19.42
N PHE A 115 -32.90 -27.14 18.50
CA PHE A 115 -33.79 -28.05 17.77
C PHE A 115 -33.86 -29.44 18.44
N ASP A 116 -34.63 -29.53 19.52
CA ASP A 116 -35.09 -30.83 20.01
C ASP A 116 -36.19 -31.36 19.07
N VAL A 117 -35.81 -32.12 18.04
CA VAL A 117 -36.72 -32.71 17.04
C VAL A 117 -37.82 -33.57 17.70
N SER A 118 -37.57 -34.07 18.92
CA SER A 118 -38.55 -34.76 19.77
C SER A 118 -39.79 -33.93 20.08
N LYS A 119 -39.68 -32.59 20.06
CA LYS A 119 -40.79 -31.65 20.30
C LYS A 119 -41.58 -31.31 19.03
N LEU A 120 -41.06 -31.65 17.86
CA LEU A 120 -41.73 -31.49 16.56
C LEU A 120 -42.46 -32.77 16.11
N ALA A 121 -42.21 -33.91 16.76
CA ALA A 121 -43.02 -35.10 16.55
C ALA A 121 -44.44 -34.82 17.07
N PRO A 122 -45.49 -34.91 16.23
CA PRO A 122 -46.86 -34.78 16.73
C PRO A 122 -47.05 -35.86 17.79
N VAL A 123 -47.29 -35.44 19.03
CA VAL A 123 -47.68 -36.31 20.14
C VAL A 123 -48.78 -37.22 19.61
N ALA A 124 -48.48 -38.50 19.41
CA ALA A 124 -49.45 -39.48 18.94
C ALA A 124 -50.60 -39.45 19.95
N VAL A 125 -51.69 -38.79 19.57
CA VAL A 125 -52.89 -38.65 20.39
C VAL A 125 -53.34 -40.07 20.69
N LYS A 126 -53.14 -40.50 21.94
CA LYS A 126 -53.68 -41.76 22.45
C LYS A 126 -55.18 -41.72 22.13
N LYS A 127 -55.64 -42.61 21.24
CA LYS A 127 -57.05 -42.86 20.96
C LYS A 127 -57.74 -43.22 22.29
N LYS A 128 -58.24 -42.22 23.01
CA LYS A 128 -59.33 -42.39 23.96
C LYS A 128 -60.60 -42.13 23.16
N SER A 129 -61.38 -43.19 23.01
CA SER A 129 -62.73 -43.21 22.46
C SER A 129 -63.55 -42.00 22.91
N LEU A 130 -64.05 -41.22 21.95
CA LEU A 130 -65.04 -40.18 22.21
C LEU A 130 -66.36 -40.81 22.69
N PRO A 131 -67.07 -40.20 23.65
CA PRO A 131 -68.43 -40.59 24.00
C PRO A 131 -69.41 -40.24 22.86
N SER A 132 -70.34 -41.17 22.61
CA SER A 132 -71.26 -41.22 21.47
C SER A 132 -72.47 -40.28 21.59
N SER A 133 -72.27 -38.95 21.60
CA SER A 133 -73.42 -38.01 21.54
C SER A 133 -73.08 -36.62 20.99
N ALA A 134 -72.28 -36.54 19.93
CA ALA A 134 -72.05 -35.29 19.20
C ALA A 134 -72.05 -35.58 17.69
N ASP A 135 -73.21 -35.99 17.19
CA ASP A 135 -73.39 -36.51 15.82
C ASP A 135 -73.38 -35.44 14.72
N LYS A 136 -72.76 -34.25 14.93
CA LYS A 136 -72.50 -33.30 13.84
C LYS A 136 -71.19 -32.53 14.04
N CYS A 137 -70.36 -32.52 12.99
CA CYS A 137 -69.12 -31.75 12.97
C CYS A 137 -69.41 -30.23 13.03
N PRO A 138 -68.82 -29.45 13.95
CA PRO A 138 -69.08 -28.01 14.07
C PRO A 138 -68.49 -27.16 12.94
N VAL A 139 -67.77 -27.77 11.98
CA VAL A 139 -67.20 -27.08 10.81
C VAL A 139 -67.97 -27.39 9.51
N CYS A 140 -68.61 -28.55 9.38
CA CYS A 140 -69.37 -28.91 8.17
C CYS A 140 -70.78 -29.44 8.40
N GLY A 141 -71.25 -29.52 9.66
CA GLY A 141 -72.65 -29.83 9.99
C GLY A 141 -73.20 -31.18 9.49
N CYS A 142 -72.33 -32.10 9.08
CA CYS A 142 -72.67 -33.46 8.70
C CYS A 142 -72.59 -34.37 9.94
#